data_AF-A0A3N1I7H5-F1
#
_entry.id   AF-A0A3N1I7H5-F1
#
_cell.length_a   1.000
_cell.length_b   1.000
_cell.length_c   1.000
_cell.angle_alpha   90.00
_cell.angle_beta   90.00
_cell.angle_gamma   90.00
#
_symmetry.space_group_name_H-M   'P 1'
#
loop_
_entity.id
_entity.type
_entity.pdbx_description
1 polymer ?
#
loop_
_entity_poly.entity_id
_entity_poly.type
_entity_poly.pdbx_seq_one_letter_code
_entity_poly.pdbx_strand_id
1 'polypeptide(L)'
;MDVRRRRIIRNTALGSVAALLALGGGLWLYGENDRAVARACGGMLPLADVRAVLGNGHLEVNSRSGDGIDTCQVDAEADGGGAKVTIVDTGRIGANGWLSVPLAGGSTGDTLPVPVGRGWSGLLAADSDDGRATTTLTLRCAKGSRPGPAGKPVEGLTVTVETDLGGTLDDPANRPAHLRIATGTAKKAADAYGCVTRPGRTPLRTVGLPVSQEEFEPLSTATGTCAGIPRAAGVTTARETARAGAPWESCILGDDGLGHHRYSLQAYFGPYAQRLKAGYAEEHYTSDPTPADAPKGRLRQDGSYWGSAPCPADGAERAVFVVRRDGSGDETRVPEAERAYARKALRAFAAHSARGRGCGAPVTP
;
A
#
# COMPACT_ATOMS: atom_id res chain seq x y z
N MET A 1 24.08 21.80 -73.78
CA MET A 1 24.34 21.78 -72.32
C MET A 1 24.02 23.19 -71.84
N ASP A 2 23.12 23.50 -70.91
CA ASP A 2 22.71 22.77 -69.72
C ASP A 2 21.44 23.45 -69.15
N VAL A 3 20.29 22.77 -69.18
CA VAL A 3 18.98 23.28 -68.65
C VAL A 3 18.47 22.38 -67.50
N ARG A 4 19.28 21.42 -67.03
CA ARG A 4 18.83 20.36 -66.09
C ARG A 4 19.28 20.55 -64.63
N ARG A 5 19.58 21.76 -64.16
CA ARG A 5 20.08 22.02 -62.78
C ARG A 5 19.26 23.01 -61.94
N ARG A 6 17.93 23.00 -62.03
CA ARG A 6 17.06 23.81 -61.14
C ARG A 6 15.91 23.07 -60.45
N ARG A 7 15.85 21.73 -60.52
CA ARG A 7 14.70 20.95 -60.02
C ARG A 7 14.94 20.08 -58.78
N ILE A 8 16.12 20.10 -58.15
CA ILE A 8 16.46 19.16 -57.06
C ILE A 8 16.41 19.79 -55.65
N ILE A 9 16.40 21.13 -55.51
CA ILE A 9 16.46 21.79 -54.19
C ILE A 9 15.06 22.07 -53.59
N ARG A 10 13.97 21.81 -54.31
CA ARG A 10 12.60 22.18 -53.86
C ARG A 10 11.82 21.07 -53.14
N ASN A 11 12.37 19.86 -53.01
CA ASN A 11 11.66 18.72 -52.40
C ASN A 11 12.11 18.36 -50.97
N THR A 12 13.17 18.98 -50.44
CA THR A 12 13.64 18.71 -49.06
C THR A 12 13.01 19.62 -48.00
N ALA A 13 12.34 20.72 -48.38
CA ALA A 13 11.67 21.61 -47.43
C ALA A 13 10.23 21.17 -47.08
N LEU A 14 9.54 20.46 -47.99
CA LEU A 14 8.16 20.00 -47.79
C LEU A 14 8.06 18.77 -46.88
N GLY A 15 9.07 17.89 -46.90
CA GLY A 15 9.13 16.73 -46.00
C GLY A 15 9.27 17.12 -44.52
N SER A 16 10.05 18.17 -44.23
CA SER A 16 10.28 18.66 -42.87
C SER A 16 9.05 19.34 -42.27
N VAL A 17 8.28 20.10 -43.06
CA VAL A 17 7.05 20.76 -42.59
C VAL A 17 5.93 19.75 -42.39
N ALA A 18 5.78 18.75 -43.26
CA ALA A 18 4.82 17.69 -43.07
C ALA A 18 5.15 16.81 -41.85
N ALA A 19 6.44 16.51 -41.61
CA ALA A 19 6.88 15.82 -40.40
C ALA A 19 6.65 16.66 -39.13
N LEU A 20 6.92 17.97 -39.16
CA LEU A 20 6.66 18.87 -38.03
C LEU A 20 5.16 19.06 -37.76
N LEU A 21 4.31 19.09 -38.79
CA LEU A 21 2.85 19.15 -38.66
C LEU A 21 2.25 17.81 -38.21
N ALA A 22 2.81 16.67 -38.64
CA ALA A 22 2.41 15.37 -38.14
C ALA A 22 2.84 15.16 -36.67
N LEU A 23 4.06 15.59 -36.32
CA LEU A 23 4.55 15.59 -34.93
C LEU A 23 3.75 16.58 -34.06
N GLY A 24 3.45 17.78 -34.58
CA GLY A 24 2.66 18.80 -33.89
C GLY A 24 1.19 18.40 -33.72
N GLY A 25 0.58 17.81 -34.74
CA GLY A 25 -0.80 17.31 -34.71
C GLY A 25 -0.96 16.09 -33.80
N GLY A 26 0.01 15.17 -33.82
CA GLY A 26 0.07 14.07 -32.85
C GLY A 26 0.17 14.60 -31.42
N LEU A 27 1.13 15.47 -31.13
CA LEU A 27 1.29 16.10 -29.81
C LEU A 27 0.04 16.87 -29.35
N TRP A 28 -0.71 17.48 -30.27
CA TRP A 28 -1.94 18.19 -29.95
C TRP A 28 -3.07 17.24 -29.53
N LEU A 29 -3.27 16.13 -30.28
CA LEU A 29 -4.26 15.10 -29.94
C LEU A 29 -3.93 14.41 -28.59
N TYR A 30 -2.66 14.14 -28.32
CA TYR A 30 -2.23 13.61 -27.02
C TYR A 30 -2.48 14.61 -25.88
N GLY A 31 -2.21 15.90 -26.11
CA GLY A 31 -2.46 16.94 -25.11
C GLY A 31 -3.93 17.13 -24.77
N GLU A 32 -4.84 16.93 -25.71
CA GLU A 32 -6.29 16.99 -25.44
C GLU A 32 -6.79 15.78 -24.65
N ASN A 33 -6.34 14.56 -25.00
CA ASN A 33 -6.64 13.34 -24.25
C ASN A 33 -6.13 13.47 -22.80
N ASP A 34 -4.90 13.92 -22.60
CA ASP A 34 -4.33 14.17 -21.28
C ASP A 34 -5.18 15.15 -20.45
N ARG A 35 -5.60 16.27 -21.02
CA ARG A 35 -6.47 17.23 -20.32
C ARG A 35 -7.85 16.67 -20.01
N ALA A 36 -8.38 15.78 -20.86
CA ALA A 36 -9.64 15.10 -20.60
C ALA A 36 -9.51 14.13 -19.42
N VAL A 37 -8.47 13.28 -19.44
CA VAL A 37 -8.17 12.33 -18.35
C VAL A 37 -7.89 13.05 -17.04
N ALA A 38 -7.08 14.11 -17.04
CA ALA A 38 -6.83 14.91 -15.83
C ALA A 38 -8.14 15.46 -15.26
N ARG A 39 -9.03 16.02 -16.09
CA ARG A 39 -10.31 16.55 -15.61
C ARG A 39 -11.21 15.44 -15.07
N ALA A 40 -11.29 14.30 -15.76
CA ALA A 40 -12.06 13.14 -15.33
C ALA A 40 -11.59 12.63 -13.95
N CYS A 41 -10.27 12.58 -13.72
CA CYS A 41 -9.64 12.18 -12.46
C CYS A 41 -9.46 13.34 -11.45
N GLY A 42 -10.16 14.48 -11.60
CA GLY A 42 -10.09 15.59 -10.63
C GLY A 42 -8.72 16.28 -10.50
N GLY A 43 -7.83 16.11 -11.48
CA GLY A 43 -6.49 16.70 -11.53
C GLY A 43 -5.41 15.95 -10.73
N MET A 44 -5.80 14.91 -9.99
CA MET A 44 -4.92 14.20 -9.04
C MET A 44 -3.94 13.24 -9.72
N LEU A 45 -4.21 12.83 -10.95
CA LEU A 45 -3.38 11.89 -11.68
C LEU A 45 -2.09 12.57 -12.22
N PRO A 46 -0.88 12.04 -11.94
CA PRO A 46 0.36 12.59 -12.46
C PRO A 46 0.59 12.13 -13.90
N LEU A 47 -0.08 12.75 -14.88
CA LEU A 47 -0.08 12.28 -16.28
C LEU A 47 1.29 12.03 -16.89
N ALA A 48 2.29 12.87 -16.61
CA ALA A 48 3.65 12.64 -17.09
C ALA A 48 4.25 11.33 -16.54
N ASP A 49 3.98 11.00 -15.28
CA ASP A 49 4.41 9.75 -14.66
C ASP A 49 3.58 8.56 -15.19
N VAL A 50 2.28 8.75 -15.44
CA VAL A 50 1.41 7.73 -16.04
C VAL A 50 1.89 7.39 -17.45
N ARG A 51 2.17 8.38 -18.30
CA ARG A 51 2.72 8.19 -19.65
C ARG A 51 4.09 7.53 -19.63
N ALA A 52 4.93 7.90 -18.66
CA ALA A 52 6.25 7.29 -18.50
C ALA A 52 6.21 5.82 -18.06
N VAL A 53 5.08 5.36 -17.52
CA VAL A 53 4.89 4.01 -16.97
C VAL A 53 4.04 3.14 -17.90
N LEU A 54 2.91 3.65 -18.37
CA LEU A 54 1.95 2.94 -19.23
C LEU A 54 2.20 3.18 -20.73
N GLY A 55 3.20 4.00 -21.08
CA GLY A 55 3.52 4.34 -22.46
C GLY A 55 2.70 5.49 -23.04
N ASN A 56 2.86 5.70 -24.34
CA ASN A 56 2.28 6.83 -25.06
C ASN A 56 0.95 6.52 -25.75
N GLY A 57 0.36 5.35 -25.50
CA GLY A 57 -0.94 4.94 -26.08
C GLY A 57 -2.13 5.81 -25.65
N HIS A 58 -3.29 5.61 -26.24
CA HIS A 58 -4.51 6.30 -25.78
C HIS A 58 -4.81 5.91 -24.33
N LEU A 59 -5.15 6.90 -23.49
CA LEU A 59 -5.55 6.68 -22.11
C LEU A 59 -7.08 6.77 -22.02
N GLU A 60 -7.72 5.70 -21.56
CA GLU A 60 -9.15 5.62 -21.32
C GLU A 60 -9.46 5.67 -19.82
N VAL A 61 -10.55 6.34 -19.44
CA VAL A 61 -11.02 6.40 -18.05
C VAL A 61 -12.23 5.48 -17.89
N ASN A 62 -12.03 4.34 -17.23
CA ASN A 62 -13.04 3.28 -17.18
C ASN A 62 -14.03 3.40 -16.04
N SER A 63 -13.67 4.08 -14.94
CA SER A 63 -14.63 4.36 -13.87
C SER A 63 -14.21 5.53 -12.97
N ARG A 64 -15.22 6.21 -12.44
CA ARG A 64 -15.13 7.12 -11.29
C ARG A 64 -16.26 6.77 -10.32
N SER A 65 -15.91 6.32 -9.12
CA SER A 65 -16.87 6.15 -8.03
C SER A 65 -16.61 7.18 -6.92
N GLY A 66 -17.69 7.60 -6.25
CA GLY A 66 -17.68 8.61 -5.18
C GLY A 66 -17.61 8.03 -3.77
N ASP A 67 -17.34 6.74 -3.60
CA ASP A 67 -17.33 6.08 -2.29
C ASP A 67 -16.07 6.42 -1.45
N GLY A 68 -15.18 7.26 -1.99
CA GLY A 68 -14.00 7.87 -1.34
C GLY A 68 -13.93 9.39 -1.58
N ILE A 69 -12.74 10.00 -1.43
CA ILE A 69 -12.55 11.38 -1.91
C ILE A 69 -12.59 11.38 -3.43
N ASP A 70 -11.82 10.48 -4.05
CA ASP A 70 -11.77 10.30 -5.50
C ASP A 70 -11.25 8.89 -5.84
N THR A 71 -11.95 8.18 -6.72
CA THR A 71 -11.45 6.97 -7.40
C THR A 71 -11.35 7.27 -8.89
N CYS A 72 -10.20 6.97 -9.51
CA CYS A 72 -10.03 7.06 -10.95
C CYS A 72 -9.27 5.84 -11.47
N GLN A 73 -9.88 5.11 -12.42
CA GLN A 73 -9.20 4.05 -13.15
C GLN A 73 -8.82 4.51 -14.55
N VAL A 74 -7.57 4.29 -14.92
CA VAL A 74 -7.03 4.63 -16.24
C VAL A 74 -6.31 3.43 -16.84
N ASP A 75 -6.64 3.12 -18.08
CA ASP A 75 -6.05 2.01 -18.84
C ASP A 75 -5.39 2.54 -20.13
N ALA A 76 -4.31 1.90 -20.57
CA ALA A 76 -3.58 2.25 -21.78
C ALA A 76 -3.80 1.20 -22.88
N GLU A 77 -4.45 1.60 -23.98
CA GLU A 77 -4.90 0.67 -25.03
C GLU A 77 -3.76 -0.05 -25.76
N ALA A 78 -2.61 0.61 -25.95
CA ALA A 78 -1.57 0.14 -26.86
C ALA A 78 -0.59 -0.87 -26.22
N ASP A 79 -0.33 -0.71 -24.92
CA ASP A 79 0.73 -1.43 -24.22
C ASP A 79 0.18 -2.45 -23.19
N GLY A 80 -1.16 -2.59 -23.10
CA GLY A 80 -1.83 -3.58 -22.25
C GLY A 80 -1.72 -3.32 -20.74
N GLY A 81 -1.19 -2.17 -20.33
CA GLY A 81 -1.02 -1.80 -18.93
C GLY A 81 -2.17 -0.95 -18.39
N GLY A 82 -2.42 -1.06 -17.09
CA GLY A 82 -3.48 -0.35 -16.38
C GLY A 82 -3.03 0.22 -15.04
N ALA A 83 -3.67 1.32 -14.63
CA ALA A 83 -3.48 1.92 -13.32
C ALA A 83 -4.80 2.37 -12.71
N LYS A 84 -5.18 1.78 -11.57
CA LYS A 84 -6.33 2.20 -10.78
C LYS A 84 -5.86 2.97 -9.55
N VAL A 85 -6.29 4.22 -9.45
CA VAL A 85 -5.92 5.15 -8.39
C VAL A 85 -7.12 5.40 -7.49
N THR A 86 -6.93 5.19 -6.19
CA THR A 86 -7.95 5.44 -5.16
C THR A 86 -7.38 6.37 -4.09
N ILE A 87 -8.11 7.44 -3.77
CA ILE A 87 -7.77 8.41 -2.72
C ILE A 87 -8.89 8.45 -1.69
N VAL A 88 -8.55 8.21 -0.43
CA VAL A 88 -9.54 8.15 0.66
C VAL A 88 -9.16 9.07 1.81
N ASP A 89 -10.15 9.78 2.35
CA ASP A 89 -10.04 10.53 3.61
C ASP A 89 -9.94 9.57 4.79
N THR A 90 -8.79 9.57 5.46
CA THR A 90 -8.58 8.68 6.60
C THR A 90 -9.21 9.21 7.89
N GLY A 91 -9.58 10.49 7.96
CA GLY A 91 -10.34 11.04 9.10
C GLY A 91 -11.77 10.51 9.20
N ARG A 92 -12.21 9.70 8.22
CA ARG A 92 -13.58 9.22 8.09
C ARG A 92 -13.71 7.70 8.05
N ILE A 93 -12.65 6.99 8.42
CA ILE A 93 -12.66 5.53 8.50
C ILE A 93 -13.73 5.10 9.53
N GLY A 94 -14.67 4.23 9.10
CA GLY A 94 -15.84 3.81 9.87
C GLY A 94 -17.14 4.56 9.53
N ALA A 95 -17.09 5.79 9.01
CA ALA A 95 -18.29 6.50 8.53
C ALA A 95 -18.68 6.10 7.10
N ASN A 96 -17.71 5.65 6.31
CA ASN A 96 -17.88 5.21 4.92
C ASN A 96 -17.83 3.67 4.80
N GLY A 97 -18.04 2.94 5.92
CA GLY A 97 -17.87 1.49 6.04
C GLY A 97 -16.42 1.05 6.26
N TRP A 98 -16.23 -0.14 6.84
CA TRP A 98 -14.91 -0.71 7.14
C TRP A 98 -13.99 -0.85 5.91
N LEU A 99 -14.54 -0.93 4.68
CA LEU A 99 -13.82 -1.15 3.43
C LEU A 99 -12.99 0.04 2.92
N SER A 100 -13.04 1.20 3.58
CA SER A 100 -12.47 2.45 3.03
C SER A 100 -10.93 2.53 2.90
N VAL A 101 -10.12 1.71 3.58
CA VAL A 101 -8.65 1.68 3.40
C VAL A 101 -8.22 0.32 2.83
N PRO A 102 -7.95 0.21 1.52
CA PRO A 102 -7.51 -1.06 0.96
C PRO A 102 -6.22 -1.52 1.62
N LEU A 103 -6.19 -2.79 2.01
CA LEU A 103 -4.97 -3.44 2.48
C LEU A 103 -4.07 -3.64 1.25
N ALA A 104 -2.79 -3.29 1.36
CA ALA A 104 -1.84 -3.61 0.31
C ALA A 104 -1.73 -5.14 0.22
N GLY A 105 -2.07 -5.71 -0.95
CA GLY A 105 -2.04 -7.16 -1.20
C GLY A 105 -3.40 -7.86 -1.18
N GLY A 106 -4.50 -7.12 -1.18
CA GLY A 106 -5.85 -7.71 -1.27
C GLY A 106 -6.22 -8.59 -0.08
N SER A 107 -7.28 -9.38 -0.23
CA SER A 107 -7.76 -10.34 0.79
C SER A 107 -7.06 -11.70 0.75
N THR A 108 -6.22 -11.98 -0.26
CA THR A 108 -5.68 -13.33 -0.54
C THR A 108 -4.34 -13.62 0.13
N GLY A 109 -3.57 -12.62 0.56
CA GLY A 109 -2.44 -12.84 1.48
C GLY A 109 -1.25 -13.62 0.88
N ASP A 110 -1.10 -13.61 -0.45
CA ASP A 110 -0.08 -14.40 -1.15
C ASP A 110 1.34 -13.85 -0.97
N THR A 111 1.48 -12.53 -0.79
CA THR A 111 2.78 -11.94 -0.44
C THR A 111 2.68 -11.08 0.82
N LEU A 112 3.77 -11.04 1.59
CA LEU A 112 3.93 -10.00 2.61
C LEU A 112 4.37 -8.71 1.93
N PRO A 113 3.65 -7.60 2.14
CA PRO A 113 4.04 -6.35 1.53
C PRO A 113 5.31 -5.80 2.17
N VAL A 114 6.10 -5.12 1.35
CA VAL A 114 7.33 -4.46 1.79
C VAL A 114 7.11 -2.98 1.99
N PRO A 115 7.84 -2.34 2.92
CA PRO A 115 7.81 -0.90 3.05
C PRO A 115 8.32 -0.23 1.76
N VAL A 116 7.65 0.82 1.35
CA VAL A 116 8.16 1.72 0.29
C VAL A 116 9.44 2.42 0.77
N GLY A 117 9.46 2.85 2.04
CA GLY A 117 10.61 3.47 2.67
C GLY A 117 10.98 4.85 2.10
N ARG A 118 12.22 5.28 2.36
CA ARG A 118 12.79 6.55 1.88
C ARG A 118 11.89 7.77 2.16
N GLY A 119 11.35 7.86 3.37
CA GLY A 119 10.49 8.98 3.81
C GLY A 119 9.01 8.83 3.47
N TRP A 120 8.63 7.85 2.66
CA TRP A 120 7.23 7.48 2.46
C TRP A 120 6.77 6.50 3.53
N SER A 121 5.61 6.77 4.13
CA SER A 121 4.90 5.79 4.95
C SER A 121 3.92 5.04 4.06
N GLY A 122 4.33 3.87 3.61
CA GLY A 122 3.53 3.08 2.68
C GLY A 122 4.09 1.69 2.44
N LEU A 123 3.34 0.93 1.65
CA LEU A 123 3.56 -0.48 1.36
C LEU A 123 3.49 -0.71 -0.15
N LEU A 124 4.32 -1.63 -0.64
CA LEU A 124 4.19 -2.27 -1.94
C LEU A 124 3.83 -3.73 -1.70
N ALA A 125 2.74 -4.19 -2.31
CA ALA A 125 2.35 -5.58 -2.36
C ALA A 125 2.31 -6.06 -3.81
N ALA A 126 2.41 -7.36 -4.00
CA ALA A 126 2.26 -8.04 -5.27
C ALA A 126 1.19 -9.12 -5.17
N ASP A 127 0.42 -9.27 -6.24
CA ASP A 127 -0.25 -10.54 -6.51
C ASP A 127 0.80 -11.50 -7.09
N SER A 128 0.83 -12.75 -6.61
CA SER A 128 1.81 -13.75 -7.04
C SER A 128 1.57 -14.23 -8.47
N ASP A 129 0.34 -14.11 -8.97
CA ASP A 129 -0.09 -14.87 -10.14
C ASP A 129 -0.10 -14.05 -11.44
N ASP A 130 -0.34 -12.73 -11.35
CA ASP A 130 -0.53 -11.87 -12.52
C ASP A 130 0.41 -10.67 -12.60
N GLY A 131 1.36 -10.53 -11.66
CA GLY A 131 2.31 -9.42 -11.64
C GLY A 131 1.68 -8.06 -11.29
N ARG A 132 0.39 -8.03 -10.89
CA ARG A 132 -0.26 -6.82 -10.41
C ARG A 132 0.39 -6.37 -9.11
N ALA A 133 0.77 -5.10 -9.06
CA ALA A 133 1.34 -4.48 -7.88
C ALA A 133 0.34 -3.51 -7.26
N THR A 134 0.22 -3.53 -5.93
CA THR A 134 -0.55 -2.55 -5.18
C THR A 134 0.39 -1.71 -4.32
N THR A 135 0.48 -0.42 -4.61
CA THR A 135 1.20 0.54 -3.76
C THR A 135 0.19 1.34 -2.94
N THR A 136 0.35 1.35 -1.62
CA THR A 136 -0.47 2.19 -0.73
C THR A 136 0.40 3.14 0.07
N LEU A 137 0.09 4.42 0.03
CA LEU A 137 0.79 5.50 0.74
C LEU A 137 -0.17 6.20 1.70
N THR A 138 0.30 6.50 2.91
CA THR A 138 -0.46 7.28 3.89
C THR A 138 0.13 8.67 4.05
N LEU A 139 -0.73 9.67 4.08
CA LEU A 139 -0.39 11.08 4.22
C LEU A 139 -1.09 11.64 5.45
N ARG A 140 -0.37 12.52 6.17
CA ARG A 140 -0.93 13.27 7.29
C ARG A 140 -1.20 14.70 6.86
N CYS A 141 -2.38 15.20 7.15
CA CYS A 141 -2.73 16.56 6.77
C CYS A 141 -2.51 17.54 7.93
N ALA A 142 -2.19 18.79 7.60
CA ALA A 142 -2.00 19.81 8.61
C ALA A 142 -3.35 20.22 9.22
N LYS A 143 -3.33 20.81 10.42
CA LYS A 143 -4.53 21.45 10.98
C LYS A 143 -4.96 22.60 10.05
N GLY A 144 -6.24 22.64 9.68
CA GLY A 144 -6.75 23.64 8.73
C GLY A 144 -6.47 23.29 7.27
N SER A 145 -6.24 22.02 6.96
CA SER A 145 -6.23 21.46 5.60
C SER A 145 -7.47 21.87 4.80
N ARG A 146 -7.35 21.83 3.47
CA ARG A 146 -8.46 22.22 2.60
C ARG A 146 -9.63 21.24 2.78
N PRO A 147 -10.88 21.71 2.66
CA PRO A 147 -12.02 20.84 2.73
C PRO A 147 -12.00 19.76 1.64
N GLY A 148 -12.36 18.53 2.00
CA GLY A 148 -12.69 17.48 1.04
C GLY A 148 -14.08 17.67 0.43
N PRO A 149 -14.56 16.71 -0.38
CA PRO A 149 -15.88 16.78 -1.04
C PRO A 149 -17.06 17.00 -0.08
N ALA A 150 -16.93 16.56 1.17
CA ALA A 150 -17.94 16.73 2.20
C ALA A 150 -17.87 18.08 2.95
N GLY A 151 -17.05 19.03 2.50
CA GLY A 151 -16.94 20.36 3.09
C GLY A 151 -16.22 20.44 4.44
N LYS A 152 -15.62 19.34 4.92
CA LYS A 152 -14.81 19.30 6.14
C LYS A 152 -13.32 19.20 5.84
N PRO A 153 -12.43 19.79 6.67
CA PRO A 153 -10.99 19.63 6.54
C PRO A 153 -10.58 18.15 6.53
N VAL A 154 -9.70 17.78 5.60
CA VAL A 154 -9.14 16.42 5.50
C VAL A 154 -8.07 16.22 6.56
N GLU A 155 -8.18 15.20 7.41
CA GLU A 155 -7.19 14.97 8.49
C GLU A 155 -6.01 14.09 8.06
N GLY A 156 -6.24 13.23 7.06
CA GLY A 156 -5.25 12.39 6.45
C GLY A 156 -5.76 11.76 5.17
N LEU A 157 -4.85 11.21 4.37
CA LEU A 157 -5.19 10.55 3.11
C LEU A 157 -4.52 9.19 3.02
N THR A 158 -5.21 8.25 2.41
CA THR A 158 -4.59 7.06 1.83
C THR A 158 -4.65 7.19 0.32
N VAL A 159 -3.51 6.99 -0.35
CA VAL A 159 -3.40 6.91 -1.80
C VAL A 159 -3.01 5.49 -2.16
N THR A 160 -3.90 4.78 -2.84
CA THR A 160 -3.67 3.42 -3.31
C THR A 160 -3.65 3.41 -4.82
N VAL A 161 -2.61 2.79 -5.38
CA VAL A 161 -2.47 2.59 -6.81
C VAL A 161 -2.25 1.11 -7.07
N GLU A 162 -3.19 0.50 -7.76
CA GLU A 162 -3.05 -0.82 -8.36
C GLU A 162 -2.53 -0.62 -9.78
N THR A 163 -1.47 -1.33 -10.13
CA THR A 163 -0.84 -1.25 -11.45
C THR A 163 -0.66 -2.63 -12.02
N ASP A 164 -0.97 -2.76 -13.30
CA ASP A 164 -0.64 -3.91 -14.15
C ASP A 164 0.24 -3.36 -15.28
N LEU A 165 1.54 -3.65 -15.24
CA LEU A 165 2.53 -3.02 -16.14
C LEU A 165 3.15 -4.03 -17.11
N GLY A 166 2.79 -5.30 -17.02
CA GLY A 166 3.57 -6.40 -17.58
C GLY A 166 4.96 -6.54 -16.94
N GLY A 167 5.55 -7.73 -17.09
CA GLY A 167 6.85 -8.06 -16.49
C GLY A 167 6.76 -8.43 -15.00
N THR A 168 7.76 -9.18 -14.52
CA THR A 168 7.79 -9.63 -13.11
C THR A 168 8.38 -8.55 -12.19
N LEU A 169 7.85 -8.47 -10.97
CA LEU A 169 8.45 -7.72 -9.88
C LEU A 169 9.78 -8.31 -9.40
N ASP A 170 10.12 -9.55 -9.78
CA ASP A 170 11.41 -10.16 -9.44
C ASP A 170 12.58 -9.34 -9.96
N ASP A 171 12.43 -8.72 -11.14
CA ASP A 171 13.42 -7.78 -11.66
C ASP A 171 13.39 -6.46 -10.86
N PRO A 172 14.44 -6.13 -10.08
CA PRO A 172 14.49 -4.90 -9.31
C PRO A 172 14.40 -3.63 -10.17
N ALA A 173 14.67 -3.69 -11.48
CA ALA A 173 14.53 -2.57 -12.40
C ALA A 173 13.06 -2.20 -12.66
N ASN A 174 12.13 -3.16 -12.58
CA ASN A 174 10.70 -2.94 -12.86
C ASN A 174 9.98 -2.32 -11.65
N ARG A 175 10.38 -2.69 -10.42
CA ARG A 175 9.66 -2.32 -9.20
C ARG A 175 9.42 -0.80 -9.03
N PRO A 176 10.39 0.09 -9.29
CA PRO A 176 10.16 1.53 -9.13
C PRO A 176 9.07 2.11 -10.03
N ALA A 177 8.76 1.48 -11.17
CA ALA A 177 7.72 1.95 -12.08
C ALA A 177 6.33 1.90 -11.40
N HIS A 178 6.05 0.82 -10.67
CA HIS A 178 4.80 0.63 -9.92
C HIS A 178 4.59 1.69 -8.81
N LEU A 179 5.67 2.30 -8.30
CA LEU A 179 5.59 3.34 -7.26
C LEU A 179 5.52 4.75 -7.83
N ARG A 180 5.87 4.95 -9.10
CA ARG A 180 6.00 6.29 -9.68
C ARG A 180 4.64 7.00 -9.74
N ILE A 181 3.61 6.30 -10.23
CA ILE A 181 2.23 6.82 -10.25
C ILE A 181 1.76 7.09 -8.81
N ALA A 182 1.95 6.16 -7.87
CA ALA A 182 1.53 6.34 -6.48
C ALA A 182 2.17 7.55 -5.80
N THR A 183 3.49 7.71 -5.91
CA THR A 183 4.20 8.85 -5.29
C THR A 183 3.90 10.18 -5.98
N GLY A 184 3.70 10.19 -7.31
CA GLY A 184 3.26 11.37 -8.05
C GLY A 184 1.85 11.80 -7.65
N THR A 185 0.90 10.86 -7.57
CA THR A 185 -0.46 11.10 -7.09
C THR A 185 -0.44 11.60 -5.65
N ALA A 186 0.33 10.97 -4.77
CA ALA A 186 0.41 11.38 -3.37
C ALA A 186 0.96 12.80 -3.18
N LYS A 187 1.93 13.23 -4.00
CA LYS A 187 2.39 14.63 -4.01
C LYS A 187 1.27 15.58 -4.43
N LYS A 188 0.58 15.29 -5.53
CA LYS A 188 -0.54 16.11 -6.02
C LYS A 188 -1.68 16.20 -4.99
N ALA A 189 -2.05 15.08 -4.39
CA ALA A 189 -3.07 15.01 -3.37
C ALA A 189 -2.67 15.82 -2.13
N ALA A 190 -1.41 15.72 -1.71
CA ALA A 190 -0.89 16.53 -0.62
C ALA A 190 -0.94 18.02 -0.92
N ASP A 191 -0.52 18.44 -2.12
CA ASP A 191 -0.57 19.84 -2.53
C ASP A 191 -2.01 20.35 -2.60
N ALA A 192 -2.95 19.52 -3.08
CA ALA A 192 -4.36 19.87 -3.24
C ALA A 192 -5.10 19.98 -1.89
N TYR A 193 -4.80 19.11 -0.92
CA TYR A 193 -5.49 19.10 0.37
C TYR A 193 -4.70 19.76 1.51
N GLY A 194 -3.47 20.22 1.25
CA GLY A 194 -2.62 20.82 2.28
C GLY A 194 -2.06 19.79 3.24
N CYS A 195 -1.70 18.61 2.72
CA CYS A 195 -1.10 17.54 3.50
C CYS A 195 0.42 17.58 3.45
N VAL A 196 1.05 17.03 4.49
CA VAL A 196 2.51 16.98 4.58
C VAL A 196 3.00 15.70 3.94
N THR A 197 3.76 15.83 2.85
CA THR A 197 4.64 14.77 2.39
C THR A 197 6.06 15.05 2.89
N ARG A 198 6.79 14.01 3.29
CA ARG A 198 8.23 14.10 3.53
C ARG A 198 8.96 13.08 2.64
N PRO A 199 8.85 13.22 1.30
CA PRO A 199 9.60 12.33 0.42
C PRO A 199 11.08 12.46 0.77
N GLY A 200 11.78 11.34 0.81
CA GLY A 200 13.23 11.33 0.98
C GLY A 200 13.88 12.18 -0.13
N ARG A 201 15.05 12.76 0.18
CA ARG A 201 15.80 13.61 -0.76
C ARG A 201 16.23 12.89 -2.03
N THR A 202 16.24 11.55 -2.00
CA THR A 202 16.63 10.71 -3.13
C THR A 202 15.39 10.10 -3.77
N PRO A 203 15.28 10.12 -5.13
CA PRO A 203 14.24 9.38 -5.82
C PRO A 203 14.20 7.91 -5.39
N LEU A 204 13.00 7.32 -5.36
CA LEU A 204 12.83 5.88 -5.16
C LEU A 204 13.43 5.15 -6.37
N ARG A 205 14.65 4.64 -6.19
CA ARG A 205 15.37 3.86 -7.21
C ARG A 205 15.33 2.36 -6.92
N THR A 206 15.04 1.99 -5.68
CA THR A 206 14.95 0.60 -5.24
C THR A 206 13.83 0.47 -4.22
N VAL A 207 13.17 -0.69 -4.24
CA VAL A 207 12.18 -1.14 -3.26
C VAL A 207 12.36 -2.66 -3.10
N GLY A 208 12.02 -3.17 -1.91
CA GLY A 208 12.05 -4.61 -1.66
C GLY A 208 11.16 -5.39 -2.62
N LEU A 209 11.39 -6.70 -2.71
CA LEU A 209 10.45 -7.62 -3.32
C LEU A 209 9.43 -8.03 -2.25
N PRO A 210 8.10 -7.96 -2.49
CA PRO A 210 7.11 -8.60 -1.63
C PRO A 210 7.45 -10.08 -1.43
N VAL A 211 7.31 -10.58 -0.20
CA VAL A 211 7.83 -11.91 0.17
C VAL A 211 6.75 -12.96 -0.04
N SER A 212 6.98 -13.94 -0.91
CA SER A 212 6.00 -14.98 -1.29
C SER A 212 5.61 -15.90 -0.13
N GLN A 213 4.54 -16.70 -0.27
CA GLN A 213 4.10 -17.64 0.79
C GLN A 213 5.12 -18.72 1.12
N GLU A 214 6.03 -19.04 0.20
CA GLU A 214 7.00 -20.12 0.33
C GLU A 214 8.32 -19.67 0.98
N GLU A 215 8.57 -18.36 1.05
CA GLU A 215 9.80 -17.76 1.57
C GLU A 215 9.84 -17.73 3.11
N PHE A 216 9.94 -18.91 3.70
CA PHE A 216 10.22 -19.08 5.14
C PHE A 216 11.71 -19.26 5.39
N GLU A 217 12.23 -18.46 6.31
CA GLU A 217 13.61 -18.54 6.79
C GLU A 217 13.62 -19.04 8.25
N PRO A 218 14.75 -19.57 8.76
CA PRO A 218 14.84 -19.94 10.18
C PRO A 218 14.51 -18.75 11.09
N LEU A 219 13.61 -18.91 12.07
CA LEU A 219 13.23 -17.81 12.98
C LEU A 219 14.44 -17.23 13.74
N SER A 220 15.49 -18.02 13.93
CA SER A 220 16.74 -17.55 14.54
C SER A 220 17.53 -16.52 13.72
N THR A 221 17.28 -16.41 12.41
CA THR A 221 17.95 -15.45 11.53
C THR A 221 17.12 -14.19 11.28
N ALA A 222 15.91 -14.11 11.85
CA ALA A 222 15.01 -12.98 11.65
C ALA A 222 15.59 -11.65 12.15
N THR A 223 15.61 -10.64 11.29
CA THR A 223 16.11 -9.28 11.53
C THR A 223 15.07 -8.17 11.29
N GLY A 224 13.92 -8.51 10.72
CA GLY A 224 12.82 -7.62 10.35
C GLY A 224 11.64 -7.63 11.32
N THR A 225 10.43 -7.81 10.78
CA THR A 225 9.17 -7.82 11.54
C THR A 225 9.06 -8.97 12.56
N CYS A 226 9.75 -10.09 12.35
CA CYS A 226 9.78 -11.24 13.26
C CYS A 226 10.93 -11.22 14.28
N ALA A 227 11.85 -10.25 14.19
CA ALA A 227 13.01 -10.20 15.07
C ALA A 227 12.65 -10.20 16.57
N GLY A 228 13.37 -11.02 17.35
CA GLY A 228 13.21 -11.13 18.80
C GLY A 228 12.01 -11.94 19.29
N ILE A 229 11.23 -12.54 18.38
CA ILE A 229 10.16 -13.48 18.75
C ILE A 229 10.79 -14.76 19.32
N PRO A 230 10.29 -15.29 20.45
CA PRO A 230 10.82 -16.50 21.06
C PRO A 230 10.54 -17.73 20.19
N ARG A 231 11.48 -18.67 20.17
CA ARG A 231 11.28 -20.02 19.63
C ARG A 231 10.42 -20.87 20.57
N ALA A 232 9.70 -21.84 20.02
CA ALA A 232 8.97 -22.87 20.74
C ALA A 232 8.91 -24.16 19.92
N ALA A 233 8.45 -25.26 20.54
CA ALA A 233 8.20 -26.50 19.81
C ALA A 233 7.15 -26.24 18.70
N GLY A 234 7.47 -26.64 17.46
CA GLY A 234 6.62 -26.40 16.29
C GLY A 234 6.61 -24.96 15.77
N VAL A 235 7.49 -24.08 16.29
CA VAL A 235 7.69 -22.73 15.73
C VAL A 235 9.19 -22.47 15.54
N THR A 236 9.63 -22.71 14.31
CA THR A 236 11.05 -22.78 13.93
C THR A 236 11.39 -21.89 12.76
N THR A 237 10.41 -21.54 11.93
CA THR A 237 10.57 -20.71 10.74
C THR A 237 9.76 -19.42 10.86
N ALA A 238 10.17 -18.42 10.08
CA ALA A 238 9.53 -17.12 10.02
C ALA A 238 9.56 -16.57 8.60
N ARG A 239 8.50 -15.88 8.23
CA ARG A 239 8.41 -15.05 7.03
C ARG A 239 8.17 -13.61 7.48
N GLU A 240 9.04 -12.71 7.04
CA GLU A 240 9.07 -11.33 7.53
C GLU A 240 9.44 -10.33 6.44
N THR A 241 9.19 -9.05 6.71
CA THR A 241 9.66 -7.95 5.88
C THR A 241 10.44 -6.94 6.71
N ALA A 242 11.08 -5.98 6.04
CA ALA A 242 11.66 -4.83 6.74
C ALA A 242 10.55 -3.95 7.34
N ARG A 243 10.82 -3.28 8.46
CA ARG A 243 9.81 -2.44 9.13
C ARG A 243 9.61 -1.04 8.51
N ALA A 244 10.68 -0.50 7.93
CA ALA A 244 10.93 0.88 7.46
C ALA A 244 9.76 1.90 7.39
N GLY A 245 9.05 2.13 8.50
CA GLY A 245 7.93 3.08 8.59
C GLY A 245 6.61 2.65 7.93
N ALA A 246 6.44 1.36 7.64
CA ALA A 246 5.25 0.80 6.98
C ALA A 246 3.95 0.99 7.79
N PRO A 247 2.85 1.56 7.30
CA PRO A 247 1.65 1.74 8.13
C PRO A 247 1.00 0.43 8.63
N TRP A 248 1.43 -0.72 8.08
CA TRP A 248 1.14 -2.06 8.58
C TRP A 248 2.41 -2.94 8.53
N GLU A 249 2.64 -3.74 9.57
CA GLU A 249 3.73 -4.71 9.66
C GLU A 249 3.14 -6.11 9.84
N SER A 250 3.74 -7.14 9.22
CA SER A 250 3.32 -8.53 9.35
C SER A 250 4.51 -9.45 9.57
N CYS A 251 4.36 -10.42 10.46
CA CYS A 251 5.30 -11.49 10.73
C CYS A 251 4.52 -12.80 10.77
N ILE A 252 4.90 -13.75 9.93
CA ILE A 252 4.27 -15.07 9.90
C ILE A 252 5.24 -16.08 10.47
N LEU A 253 4.77 -16.89 11.42
CA LEU A 253 5.56 -17.94 12.06
C LEU A 253 5.06 -19.30 11.59
N GLY A 254 5.98 -20.19 11.25
CA GLY A 254 5.68 -21.53 10.76
C GLY A 254 6.49 -22.61 11.46
N ASP A 255 6.22 -23.86 11.05
CA ASP A 255 7.07 -25.00 11.37
C ASP A 255 8.11 -25.28 10.27
N ASP A 256 8.95 -26.28 10.52
CA ASP A 256 10.11 -26.66 9.70
C ASP A 256 9.74 -27.58 8.53
N GLY A 257 8.45 -27.88 8.32
CA GLY A 257 8.02 -29.01 7.51
C GLY A 257 7.53 -28.67 6.11
N LEU A 258 6.56 -27.75 5.97
CA LEU A 258 5.78 -27.62 4.71
C LEU A 258 5.15 -26.21 4.54
N GLY A 259 5.72 -25.17 5.14
CA GLY A 259 5.18 -23.81 5.01
C GLY A 259 3.82 -23.61 5.70
N HIS A 260 3.46 -24.49 6.65
CA HIS A 260 2.26 -24.30 7.46
C HIS A 260 2.48 -23.13 8.43
N HIS A 261 1.87 -21.99 8.10
CA HIS A 261 1.80 -20.86 9.00
C HIS A 261 0.96 -21.24 10.22
N ARG A 262 1.50 -21.02 11.42
CA ARG A 262 0.85 -21.30 12.71
C ARG A 262 0.37 -20.05 13.41
N TYR A 263 1.12 -18.96 13.25
CA TYR A 263 0.78 -17.69 13.83
C TYR A 263 1.04 -16.55 12.85
N SER A 264 0.11 -15.62 12.81
CA SER A 264 0.24 -14.35 12.10
C SER A 264 0.25 -13.21 13.11
N LEU A 265 1.37 -12.49 13.19
CA LEU A 265 1.53 -11.32 14.04
C LEU A 265 1.49 -10.06 13.19
N GLN A 266 0.61 -9.13 13.54
CA GLN A 266 0.36 -7.95 12.72
C GLN A 266 0.35 -6.69 13.58
N ALA A 267 0.99 -5.62 13.12
CA ALA A 267 0.95 -4.31 13.76
C ALA A 267 0.31 -3.30 12.81
N TYR A 268 -0.69 -2.59 13.30
CA TYR A 268 -1.44 -1.60 12.54
C TYR A 268 -1.21 -0.21 13.15
N PHE A 269 -0.91 0.77 12.30
CA PHE A 269 -0.60 2.14 12.71
C PHE A 269 -1.52 3.14 11.99
N GLY A 270 -1.86 4.24 12.67
CA GLY A 270 -2.63 5.34 12.11
C GLY A 270 -3.93 4.87 11.41
N PRO A 271 -4.16 5.20 10.12
CA PRO A 271 -5.34 4.79 9.37
C PRO A 271 -5.61 3.27 9.36
N TYR A 272 -4.57 2.44 9.37
CA TYR A 272 -4.74 0.99 9.40
C TYR A 272 -5.25 0.50 10.76
N ALA A 273 -4.83 1.14 11.85
CA ALA A 273 -5.37 0.85 13.18
C ALA A 273 -6.83 1.29 13.30
N GLN A 274 -7.18 2.45 12.74
CA GLN A 274 -8.58 2.93 12.67
C GLN A 274 -9.47 1.95 11.91
N ARG A 275 -9.01 1.49 10.73
CA ARG A 275 -9.75 0.50 9.94
C ARG A 275 -9.98 -0.78 10.72
N LEU A 276 -8.93 -1.31 11.35
CA LEU A 276 -9.04 -2.53 12.13
C LEU A 276 -10.11 -2.39 13.23
N LYS A 277 -10.08 -1.28 13.97
CA LYS A 277 -11.07 -1.02 15.04
C LYS A 277 -12.48 -0.87 14.49
N ALA A 278 -12.66 -0.14 13.39
CA ALA A 278 -13.95 0.02 12.74
C ALA A 278 -14.52 -1.35 12.30
N GLY A 279 -13.70 -2.21 11.67
CA GLY A 279 -14.13 -3.56 11.27
C GLY A 279 -14.59 -4.40 12.46
N TYR A 280 -13.85 -4.39 13.58
CA TYR A 280 -14.27 -5.11 14.78
C TYR A 280 -15.53 -4.55 15.44
N ALA A 281 -15.76 -3.24 15.34
CA ALA A 281 -16.97 -2.60 15.87
C ALA A 281 -18.22 -2.93 15.02
N GLU A 282 -18.06 -3.08 13.69
CA GLU A 282 -19.15 -3.40 12.76
C GLU A 282 -19.54 -4.90 12.80
N GLU A 283 -18.59 -5.80 12.99
CA GLU A 283 -18.82 -7.25 12.88
C GLU A 283 -19.59 -7.89 14.07
N HIS A 284 -20.05 -7.10 15.05
CA HIS A 284 -20.83 -7.58 16.23
C HIS A 284 -20.28 -8.87 16.86
N TYR A 285 -18.96 -8.96 17.02
CA TYR A 285 -18.35 -10.13 17.65
C TYR A 285 -18.96 -10.41 19.02
N THR A 286 -19.43 -11.64 19.24
CA THR A 286 -20.21 -12.04 20.43
C THR A 286 -19.41 -12.10 21.73
N SER A 287 -18.15 -11.64 21.73
CA SER A 287 -17.30 -11.62 22.91
C SER A 287 -16.63 -10.25 23.07
N ASP A 288 -17.28 -9.39 23.86
CA ASP A 288 -16.70 -8.13 24.36
C ASP A 288 -15.51 -8.40 25.29
N PRO A 289 -14.49 -7.53 25.33
CA PRO A 289 -14.32 -6.27 24.57
C PRO A 289 -13.66 -6.46 23.19
N THR A 290 -13.67 -5.42 22.34
CA THR A 290 -12.91 -5.39 21.06
C THR A 290 -11.66 -4.49 21.14
N PRO A 291 -10.80 -4.46 20.10
CA PRO A 291 -9.71 -3.48 20.00
C PRO A 291 -10.16 -2.00 20.00
N ALA A 292 -11.43 -1.72 19.72
CA ALA A 292 -11.99 -0.38 19.84
C ALA A 292 -12.26 -0.01 21.31
N ASP A 293 -12.65 -0.98 22.14
CA ASP A 293 -13.14 -0.75 23.50
C ASP A 293 -12.04 -0.83 24.56
N ALA A 294 -11.06 -1.72 24.35
CA ALA A 294 -10.04 -2.02 25.35
C ALA A 294 -8.62 -2.04 24.76
N PRO A 295 -7.60 -1.61 25.55
CA PRO A 295 -6.24 -1.54 25.07
C PRO A 295 -5.60 -2.91 24.83
N LYS A 296 -6.21 -4.00 25.31
CA LYS A 296 -5.78 -5.38 25.14
C LYS A 296 -6.94 -6.35 25.37
N GLY A 297 -6.79 -7.57 24.87
CA GLY A 297 -7.71 -8.66 25.16
C GLY A 297 -7.52 -9.86 24.24
N ARG A 298 -8.55 -10.69 24.16
CA ARG A 298 -8.58 -11.94 23.38
C ARG A 298 -9.57 -11.80 22.22
N LEU A 299 -9.10 -11.89 20.98
CA LEU A 299 -9.92 -11.67 19.78
C LEU A 299 -11.00 -12.74 19.60
N ARG A 300 -10.62 -14.00 19.81
CA ARG A 300 -11.47 -15.18 19.64
C ARG A 300 -11.03 -16.27 20.63
N GLN A 301 -11.85 -17.31 20.80
CA GLN A 301 -11.51 -18.41 21.71
C GLN A 301 -10.35 -19.29 21.19
N ASP A 302 -10.04 -19.16 19.90
CA ASP A 302 -8.94 -19.77 19.13
C ASP A 302 -7.50 -19.44 19.58
N GLY A 303 -7.32 -18.69 20.67
CA GLY A 303 -5.99 -18.28 21.14
C GLY A 303 -5.41 -17.07 20.41
N SER A 304 -6.24 -16.31 19.69
CA SER A 304 -5.88 -15.01 19.11
C SER A 304 -6.00 -13.88 20.14
N TYR A 305 -5.06 -12.94 20.12
CA TYR A 305 -4.96 -11.87 21.11
C TYR A 305 -4.63 -10.53 20.47
N TRP A 306 -4.97 -9.43 21.15
CA TRP A 306 -4.51 -8.10 20.77
C TRP A 306 -3.95 -7.31 21.95
N GLY A 307 -3.12 -6.34 21.63
CA GLY A 307 -2.65 -5.29 22.52
C GLY A 307 -2.56 -3.95 21.79
N SER A 308 -2.23 -2.88 22.50
CA SER A 308 -2.13 -1.55 21.90
C SER A 308 -1.08 -0.67 22.56
N ALA A 309 -0.61 0.34 21.84
CA ALA A 309 0.32 1.35 22.34
C ALA A 309 -0.08 2.75 21.84
N PRO A 310 0.14 3.81 22.64
CA PRO A 310 0.04 5.18 22.13
C PRO A 310 1.20 5.47 21.16
N CYS A 311 0.88 6.02 19.97
CA CYS A 311 1.86 6.28 18.91
C CYS A 311 1.77 7.72 18.38
N PRO A 312 2.43 8.69 19.03
CA PRO A 312 2.29 10.12 18.69
C PRO A 312 2.67 10.44 17.24
N ALA A 313 3.65 9.73 16.69
CA ALA A 313 4.12 9.86 15.32
C ALA A 313 3.06 9.49 14.27
N ASP A 314 2.02 8.76 14.66
CA ASP A 314 0.91 8.30 13.81
C ASP A 314 -0.42 9.01 14.13
N GLY A 315 -0.42 9.92 15.11
CA GLY A 315 -1.59 10.73 15.48
C GLY A 315 -2.12 10.41 16.87
N ALA A 316 -3.40 10.71 17.09
CA ALA A 316 -4.10 10.35 18.33
C ALA A 316 -4.43 8.85 18.41
N GLU A 317 -4.37 8.16 17.28
CA GLU A 317 -4.71 6.75 17.19
C GLU A 317 -3.70 5.86 17.92
N ARG A 318 -4.21 4.88 18.67
CA ARG A 318 -3.36 3.85 19.27
C ARG A 318 -3.00 2.82 18.21
N ALA A 319 -1.72 2.47 18.10
CA ALA A 319 -1.36 1.29 17.33
C ALA A 319 -1.99 0.05 17.95
N VAL A 320 -2.39 -0.89 17.10
CA VAL A 320 -2.96 -2.17 17.51
C VAL A 320 -2.02 -3.27 17.03
N PHE A 321 -1.69 -4.18 17.95
CA PHE A 321 -0.87 -5.36 17.69
C PHE A 321 -1.74 -6.58 17.87
N VAL A 322 -1.69 -7.50 16.93
CA VAL A 322 -2.51 -8.71 16.91
C VAL A 322 -1.60 -9.91 16.76
N VAL A 323 -1.92 -11.00 17.45
CA VAL A 323 -1.49 -12.35 17.09
C VAL A 323 -2.74 -13.14 16.77
N ARG A 324 -2.75 -13.77 15.60
CA ARG A 324 -3.74 -14.77 15.21
C ARG A 324 -3.07 -16.13 15.20
N ARG A 325 -3.79 -17.14 15.66
CA ARG A 325 -3.43 -18.53 15.43
C ARG A 325 -4.09 -18.98 14.14
N ASP A 326 -3.32 -19.67 13.32
CA ASP A 326 -3.81 -20.22 12.07
C ASP A 326 -4.08 -21.73 12.25
N GLY A 327 -5.19 -22.21 11.70
CA GLY A 327 -5.59 -23.61 11.74
C GLY A 327 -7.10 -23.84 11.93
N SER A 328 -7.63 -24.85 11.26
CA SER A 328 -9.05 -25.25 11.23
C SER A 328 -9.49 -26.16 12.39
N GLY A 329 -8.72 -26.19 13.49
CA GLY A 329 -9.03 -27.02 14.65
C GLY A 329 -10.26 -26.54 15.41
N ASP A 330 -10.78 -27.37 16.33
CA ASP A 330 -11.79 -26.95 17.30
C ASP A 330 -11.27 -25.77 18.12
N GLU A 331 -11.66 -24.56 17.72
CA GLU A 331 -11.22 -23.27 18.28
C GLU A 331 -11.46 -23.17 19.80
N THR A 332 -12.27 -24.06 20.36
CA THR A 332 -12.60 -24.08 21.79
C THR A 332 -11.58 -24.85 22.64
N ARG A 333 -10.65 -25.61 22.04
CA ARG A 333 -9.70 -26.50 22.75
C ARG A 333 -8.23 -26.20 22.45
N VAL A 334 -7.86 -24.92 22.50
CA VAL A 334 -6.45 -24.52 22.39
C VAL A 334 -5.66 -24.87 23.67
N PRO A 335 -4.59 -25.67 23.59
CA PRO A 335 -3.76 -26.00 24.75
C PRO A 335 -3.15 -24.77 25.43
N GLU A 336 -3.04 -24.77 26.76
CA GLU A 336 -2.50 -23.63 27.50
C GLU A 336 -1.07 -23.26 27.09
N ALA A 337 -0.25 -24.24 26.72
CA ALA A 337 1.11 -23.99 26.23
C ALA A 337 1.11 -23.13 24.95
N GLU A 338 0.17 -23.38 24.03
CA GLU A 338 0.02 -22.60 22.81
C GLU A 338 -0.53 -21.21 23.10
N ARG A 339 -1.51 -21.09 24.00
CA ARG A 339 -2.01 -19.79 24.47
C ARG A 339 -0.91 -18.95 25.13
N ALA A 340 -0.09 -19.58 25.96
CA ALA A 340 1.04 -18.94 26.62
C ALA A 340 2.10 -18.48 25.60
N TYR A 341 2.35 -19.29 24.56
CA TYR A 341 3.23 -18.93 23.46
C TYR A 341 2.70 -17.71 22.69
N ALA A 342 1.42 -17.73 22.27
CA ALA A 342 0.81 -16.61 21.53
C ALA A 342 0.92 -15.28 22.29
N ARG A 343 0.62 -15.28 23.60
CA ARG A 343 0.78 -14.09 24.46
C ARG A 343 2.24 -13.61 24.52
N LYS A 344 3.20 -14.55 24.65
CA LYS A 344 4.63 -14.24 24.70
C LYS A 344 5.13 -13.68 23.37
N ALA A 345 4.72 -14.28 22.25
CA ALA A 345 5.05 -13.83 20.90
C ALA A 345 4.48 -12.43 20.64
N LEU A 346 3.19 -12.20 20.94
CA LEU A 346 2.55 -10.89 20.84
C LEU A 346 3.29 -9.83 21.67
N ARG A 347 3.68 -10.16 22.91
CA ARG A 347 4.43 -9.22 23.75
C ARG A 347 5.78 -8.85 23.13
N ALA A 348 6.53 -9.83 22.63
CA ALA A 348 7.82 -9.58 21.98
C ALA A 348 7.66 -8.73 20.71
N PHE A 349 6.75 -9.14 19.83
CA PHE A 349 6.44 -8.45 18.58
C PHE A 349 5.97 -7.02 18.82
N ALA A 350 4.94 -6.82 19.66
CA ALA A 350 4.40 -5.51 19.97
C ALA A 350 5.46 -4.58 20.56
N ALA A 351 6.27 -5.07 21.50
CA ALA A 351 7.32 -4.28 22.11
C ALA A 351 8.38 -3.86 21.09
N HIS A 352 8.73 -4.74 20.15
CA HIS A 352 9.69 -4.43 19.11
C HIS A 352 9.13 -3.44 18.07
N SER A 353 7.93 -3.67 17.55
CA SER A 353 7.23 -2.78 16.62
C SER A 353 7.01 -1.38 17.21
N ALA A 354 6.52 -1.30 18.45
CA ALA A 354 6.30 -0.02 19.14
C ALA A 354 7.60 0.77 19.31
N ARG A 355 8.69 0.14 19.73
CA ARG A 355 10.00 0.81 19.85
C ARG A 355 10.50 1.33 18.51
N GLY A 356 10.38 0.56 17.43
CA GLY A 356 10.80 0.96 16.09
C GLY A 356 10.08 2.21 15.56
N ARG A 357 8.91 2.53 16.12
CA ARG A 357 8.05 3.68 15.77
C ARG A 357 8.16 4.84 16.74
N GLY A 358 8.88 4.68 17.85
CA GLY A 358 8.84 5.64 18.95
C GLY A 358 7.48 5.71 19.65
N CYS A 359 6.70 4.63 19.61
CA CYS A 359 5.47 4.51 20.40
C CYS A 359 5.80 4.28 21.88
N GLY A 360 4.82 4.51 22.74
CA GLY A 360 4.89 4.12 24.15
C GLY A 360 4.91 2.60 24.34
N ALA A 361 5.13 2.16 25.58
CA ALA A 361 5.12 0.75 25.91
C ALA A 361 3.75 0.11 25.60
N PRO A 362 3.71 -1.02 24.87
CA PRO A 362 2.46 -1.72 24.60
C PRO A 362 1.84 -2.32 25.84
N VAL A 363 0.52 -2.28 25.88
CA VAL A 363 -0.30 -3.01 26.85
C VAL A 363 -0.76 -4.29 26.15
N THR A 364 -0.34 -5.46 26.65
CA THR A 364 -0.67 -6.78 26.09
C THR A 364 -1.29 -7.71 27.15
N PRO A 365 -2.05 -8.75 26.72
CA PRO A 365 -2.72 -9.71 27.61
C PRO A 365 -1.80 -10.33 28.66
#